data_AF-A0A4U0UDM4-F1
#
_entry.id   AF-A0A4U0UDM4-F1
#
_cell.length_a   1.000
_cell.length_b   1.000
_cell.length_c   1.000
_cell.angle_alpha   90.00
_cell.angle_beta   90.00
_cell.angle_gamma   90.00
#
_symmetry.space_group_name_H-M   'P 1'
#
loop_
_entity.id
_entity.type
_entity.pdbx_description
1 polymer ?
#
loop_
_entity_poly.entity_id
_entity_poly.type
_entity_poly.pdbx_seq_one_letter_code
_entity_poly.pdbx_strand_id
1 'polypeptide(L)'
;MKSFFILISLTTSLAAIIHKRAERPHVQNANHIFNAIHSSMRQWGSSLNHNGMSVFLATVPQDVELYHGTDSETRINGTEWLAFEPEHAMIFARGRHGPPPDRDGERYPPGSHPQSHDSHGGPQSDHEHEDRYPPPPSPPPGPPDQSEGQRFQHPPPPPHHFGHEEDERRNEWEPEHLGDALAEQRPIFQSRAEGEEPHGYLHTYRTKHPLRLLYVDGQSAAKSEKGTLDVQDMVLLHQNPPEEAVFVAKYGMIDRHEDADRHSPPSGPQPNHDKEKYSRGQGRPHFPPRSEKRLGPPHGGPLGEGQRAERLCQLAQTEYEDRIDGILRMEGGFEIILCDMAKHLDVISIARTKPDAGGPGPGRDDGDMLAYYRAVAARYDGIGAGRVTLDYENFVSLFAIDNAVFFDESRRPRVRNETKIVAPVKEAIKAMALKDASGDVGKNWQAITDMVVARYADPIAYLASGELNQLHDFKAEADHAMRPFIDYGDRNTAREIERCSIQHLPSTAPSNANQGKPAYDSIHAVTSVLCRTLSAVGEIDTLAHGVSMLRGLKSWLGWTTWKRCRGCAEHEVCFLPIWPAGSAEDFEHPQCRSHVSGGPGTYWGGFGKPPRSHDRP
;
A
#
# COMPACT_ATOMS: atom_id res chain seq x y z
N MET A 1 -59.97 -2.05 -49.30
CA MET A 1 -59.12 -0.99 -48.71
C MET A 1 -59.55 -0.79 -47.26
N LYS A 2 -58.58 -0.68 -46.35
CA LYS A 2 -58.68 -0.44 -44.90
C LYS A 2 -59.06 -1.65 -44.03
N SER A 3 -58.05 -2.43 -43.65
CA SER A 3 -57.89 -3.07 -42.33
C SER A 3 -56.65 -3.97 -42.36
N PHE A 4 -55.47 -3.35 -42.40
CA PHE A 4 -54.17 -4.05 -42.36
C PHE A 4 -53.12 -3.11 -41.74
N PHE A 5 -53.41 -2.49 -40.60
CA PHE A 5 -52.44 -1.58 -39.92
C PHE A 5 -52.72 -1.44 -38.42
N ILE A 6 -53.03 -2.53 -37.69
CA ILE A 6 -53.03 -2.51 -36.21
C ILE A 6 -52.56 -3.88 -35.70
N LEU A 7 -51.30 -4.25 -35.93
CA LEU A 7 -50.70 -5.40 -35.21
C LEU A 7 -49.16 -5.42 -35.18
N ILE A 8 -48.49 -4.29 -35.43
CA ILE A 8 -47.01 -4.19 -35.36
C ILE A 8 -46.54 -3.14 -34.32
N SER A 9 -47.43 -2.49 -33.57
CA SER A 9 -47.05 -1.39 -32.66
C SER A 9 -47.08 -1.72 -31.16
N LEU A 10 -47.33 -2.97 -30.75
CA LEU A 10 -47.35 -3.33 -29.31
C LEU A 10 -46.21 -4.27 -28.86
N THR A 11 -45.44 -4.88 -29.77
CA THR A 11 -44.33 -5.77 -29.40
C THR A 11 -43.00 -5.03 -29.21
N THR A 12 -42.85 -3.84 -29.80
CA THR A 12 -41.65 -2.99 -29.59
C THR A 12 -41.69 -2.22 -28.26
N SER A 13 -42.87 -1.94 -27.69
CA SER A 13 -42.97 -1.25 -26.40
C SER A 13 -42.69 -2.16 -25.20
N LEU A 14 -42.96 -3.46 -25.25
CA LEU A 14 -42.68 -4.34 -24.11
C LEU A 14 -41.20 -4.76 -24.01
N ALA A 15 -40.50 -4.91 -25.14
CA ALA A 15 -39.05 -5.14 -25.15
C ALA A 15 -38.24 -3.90 -24.70
N ALA A 16 -38.79 -2.69 -24.93
CA ALA A 16 -38.21 -1.44 -24.45
C ALA A 16 -38.49 -1.15 -22.96
N ILE A 17 -39.56 -1.72 -22.39
CA ILE A 17 -39.95 -1.53 -20.97
C ILE A 17 -39.35 -2.63 -20.07
N ILE A 18 -38.93 -3.77 -20.63
CA ILE A 18 -38.26 -4.88 -19.90
C ILE A 18 -36.76 -4.96 -20.22
N HIS A 19 -36.16 -3.91 -20.78
CA HIS A 19 -34.83 -3.55 -20.29
C HIS A 19 -35.07 -2.82 -18.97
N LYS A 20 -35.04 -3.54 -17.85
CA LYS A 20 -34.48 -2.95 -16.63
C LYS A 20 -33.23 -2.23 -17.12
N ARG A 21 -33.19 -0.90 -17.03
CA ARG A 21 -32.01 -0.12 -17.39
C ARG A 21 -30.91 -0.73 -16.53
N ALA A 22 -30.11 -1.62 -17.09
CA ALA A 22 -29.04 -2.27 -16.35
C ALA A 22 -28.19 -1.11 -15.87
N GLU A 23 -28.20 -0.86 -14.57
CA GLU A 23 -27.42 0.23 -14.01
C GLU A 23 -25.97 -0.02 -14.41
N ARG A 24 -25.30 1.01 -14.90
CA ARG A 24 -23.92 0.86 -15.38
C ARG A 24 -23.07 0.32 -14.21
N PRO A 25 -22.11 -0.60 -14.43
CA PRO A 25 -21.38 -1.24 -13.32
C PRO A 25 -20.72 -0.27 -12.34
N HIS A 26 -20.22 0.87 -12.82
CA HIS A 26 -19.65 1.93 -11.96
C HIS A 26 -20.68 2.66 -11.08
N VAL A 27 -21.97 2.60 -11.40
CA VAL A 27 -23.06 3.10 -10.54
C VAL A 27 -23.34 2.10 -9.42
N GLN A 28 -23.32 0.79 -9.73
CA GLN A 28 -23.51 -0.26 -8.74
C GLN A 28 -22.39 -0.28 -7.69
N ASN A 29 -21.14 -0.12 -8.13
CA ASN A 29 -19.94 -0.11 -7.27
C ASN A 29 -19.44 1.32 -6.97
N ALA A 30 -20.33 2.31 -7.03
CA ALA A 30 -19.95 3.72 -6.92
C ALA A 30 -19.22 4.07 -5.62
N ASN A 31 -19.63 3.48 -4.49
CA ASN A 31 -18.98 3.62 -3.20
C ASN A 31 -17.51 3.15 -3.24
N HIS A 32 -17.21 2.05 -3.93
CA HIS A 32 -15.86 1.52 -4.03
C HIS A 32 -14.95 2.40 -4.91
N ILE A 33 -15.47 2.90 -6.04
CA ILE A 33 -14.74 3.84 -6.91
C ILE A 33 -14.50 5.17 -6.19
N PHE A 34 -15.51 5.68 -5.48
CA PHE A 34 -15.36 6.86 -4.61
C PHE A 34 -14.24 6.66 -3.59
N ASN A 35 -14.21 5.51 -2.92
CA ASN A 35 -13.20 5.19 -1.92
C ASN A 35 -11.80 5.02 -2.54
N ALA A 36 -11.68 4.50 -3.76
CA ALA A 36 -10.42 4.42 -4.48
C ALA A 36 -9.85 5.81 -4.77
N ILE A 37 -10.68 6.74 -5.25
CA ILE A 37 -10.31 8.15 -5.48
C ILE A 37 -9.93 8.85 -4.16
N HIS A 38 -10.74 8.66 -3.12
CA HIS A 38 -10.48 9.28 -1.82
C HIS A 38 -9.23 8.72 -1.13
N SER A 39 -8.87 7.45 -1.40
CA SER A 39 -7.76 6.76 -0.74
C SER A 39 -6.46 6.75 -1.55
N SER A 40 -6.48 7.07 -2.85
CA SER A 40 -5.30 7.04 -3.70
C SER A 40 -4.19 7.95 -3.16
N MET A 41 -2.95 7.44 -3.11
CA MET A 41 -1.80 8.14 -2.51
C MET A 41 -1.93 8.48 -1.01
N ARG A 42 -2.90 7.87 -0.29
CA ARG A 42 -3.09 8.03 1.16
C ARG A 42 -2.95 6.70 1.86
N GLN A 43 -1.95 6.62 2.74
CA GLN A 43 -1.60 5.34 3.33
C GLN A 43 -2.72 4.75 4.21
N TRP A 44 -3.47 5.57 4.96
CA TRP A 44 -4.56 5.10 5.81
C TRP A 44 -5.65 4.42 4.99
N GLY A 45 -6.12 5.11 3.95
CA GLY A 45 -7.15 4.60 3.05
C GLY A 45 -6.69 3.36 2.30
N SER A 46 -5.47 3.39 1.76
CA SER A 46 -4.87 2.25 1.05
C SER A 46 -4.63 1.03 1.95
N SER A 47 -4.42 1.21 3.26
CA SER A 47 -4.24 0.10 4.20
C SER A 47 -5.55 -0.57 4.61
N LEU A 48 -6.64 0.20 4.74
CA LEU A 48 -7.97 -0.37 4.99
C LEU A 48 -8.58 -0.99 3.73
N ASN A 49 -8.37 -0.36 2.57
CA ASN A 49 -8.78 -0.87 1.25
C ASN A 49 -7.60 -1.55 0.54
N HIS A 50 -6.94 -2.49 1.22
CA HIS A 50 -5.64 -3.03 0.81
C HIS A 50 -5.62 -3.78 -0.53
N ASN A 51 -6.75 -4.34 -0.98
CA ASN A 51 -6.87 -5.10 -2.24
C ASN A 51 -7.04 -4.20 -3.49
N GLY A 52 -6.61 -2.94 -3.46
CA GLY A 52 -6.78 -1.94 -4.52
C GLY A 52 -7.13 -2.47 -5.93
N MET A 53 -8.22 -1.95 -6.50
CA MET A 53 -8.79 -2.39 -7.78
C MET A 53 -8.80 -1.29 -8.84
N SER A 54 -7.93 -0.28 -8.68
CA SER A 54 -7.85 0.86 -9.57
C SER A 54 -6.40 1.16 -9.96
N VAL A 55 -6.22 1.53 -11.22
CA VAL A 55 -4.93 1.82 -11.82
C VAL A 55 -4.98 3.24 -12.39
N PHE A 56 -4.02 4.06 -11.99
CA PHE A 56 -3.91 5.47 -12.38
C PHE A 56 -2.61 5.67 -13.16
N LEU A 57 -2.60 6.67 -14.05
CA LEU A 57 -1.34 7.29 -14.43
C LEU A 57 -0.90 8.25 -13.32
N ALA A 58 0.34 8.11 -12.91
CA ALA A 58 0.98 8.95 -11.91
C ALA A 58 2.15 9.69 -12.54
N THR A 59 2.35 10.93 -12.13
CA THR A 59 3.54 11.72 -12.49
C THR A 59 4.27 12.12 -11.23
N VAL A 60 5.54 11.71 -11.13
CA VAL A 60 6.48 12.27 -10.15
C VAL A 60 7.20 13.41 -10.86
N PRO A 61 7.10 14.67 -10.42
CA PRO A 61 7.78 15.77 -11.11
C PRO A 61 9.30 15.63 -11.12
N GLN A 62 9.96 16.47 -11.92
CA GLN A 62 11.40 16.70 -11.80
C GLN A 62 11.74 17.25 -10.40
N ASP A 63 12.98 17.02 -9.96
CA ASP A 63 13.52 17.53 -8.70
C ASP A 63 12.86 16.97 -7.44
N VAL A 64 12.28 15.77 -7.53
CA VAL A 64 11.78 15.02 -6.37
C VAL A 64 12.87 14.09 -5.85
N GLU A 65 13.12 14.14 -4.54
CA GLU A 65 14.04 13.21 -3.87
C GLU A 65 13.37 11.87 -3.59
N LEU A 66 14.13 10.80 -3.87
CA LEU A 66 13.76 9.39 -3.68
C LEU A 66 14.93 8.65 -3.03
N TYR A 67 14.61 7.63 -2.23
CA TYR A 67 15.60 6.94 -1.40
C TYR A 67 15.63 5.45 -1.70
N HIS A 68 16.81 4.84 -1.63
CA HIS A 68 17.01 3.40 -1.84
C HIS A 68 18.02 2.87 -0.81
N GLY A 69 17.66 1.80 -0.12
CA GLY A 69 18.57 1.10 0.79
C GLY A 69 19.13 -0.15 0.13
N THR A 70 20.45 -0.32 0.19
CA THR A 70 21.16 -1.46 -0.42
C THR A 70 22.44 -1.82 0.34
N ASP A 71 23.10 -2.89 -0.08
CA ASP A 71 24.44 -3.28 0.36
C ASP A 71 25.56 -2.70 -0.54
N SER A 72 25.19 -2.13 -1.69
CA SER A 72 26.12 -1.55 -2.66
C SER A 72 26.59 -0.16 -2.25
N GLU A 73 27.90 0.10 -2.38
CA GLU A 73 28.48 1.44 -2.20
C GLU A 73 28.50 2.28 -3.49
N THR A 74 28.00 1.69 -4.58
CA THR A 74 28.05 2.29 -5.92
C THR A 74 26.64 2.52 -6.44
N ARG A 75 26.52 3.51 -7.33
CA ARG A 75 25.27 3.85 -8.00
C ARG A 75 24.59 2.61 -8.61
N ILE A 76 23.28 2.52 -8.40
CA ILE A 76 22.42 1.58 -9.09
C ILE A 76 21.97 2.16 -10.43
N ASN A 77 22.05 1.34 -11.48
CA ASN A 77 21.69 1.76 -12.85
C ASN A 77 20.41 1.11 -13.37
N GLY A 78 20.16 -0.17 -13.06
CA GLY A 78 19.07 -0.95 -13.64
C GLY A 78 17.72 -0.78 -12.93
N THR A 79 16.89 -1.81 -13.04
CA THR A 79 15.59 -1.87 -12.37
C THR A 79 15.76 -2.10 -10.86
N GLU A 80 15.23 -1.21 -10.03
CA GLU A 80 15.33 -1.29 -8.57
C GLU A 80 14.19 -0.53 -7.87
N TRP A 81 14.05 -0.73 -6.55
CA TRP A 81 13.00 -0.11 -5.72
C TRP A 81 13.44 1.24 -5.12
N LEU A 82 12.51 2.20 -5.09
CA LEU A 82 12.69 3.52 -4.49
C LEU A 82 11.56 3.80 -3.52
N ALA A 83 11.86 4.43 -2.39
CA ALA A 83 10.88 4.93 -1.44
C ALA A 83 10.82 6.46 -1.46
N PHE A 84 9.68 7.00 -1.07
CA PHE A 84 9.50 8.43 -0.84
C PHE A 84 10.08 8.89 0.50
N GLU A 85 10.16 8.00 1.49
CA GLU A 85 10.62 8.32 2.84
C GLU A 85 11.96 7.63 3.12
N PRO A 86 12.96 8.34 3.69
CA PRO A 86 14.27 7.76 3.94
C PRO A 86 14.22 6.65 4.97
N GLU A 87 13.37 6.76 6.01
CA GLU A 87 13.18 5.71 7.01
C GLU A 87 12.60 4.43 6.40
N HIS A 88 11.76 4.56 5.37
CA HIS A 88 11.26 3.42 4.61
C HIS A 88 12.38 2.76 3.79
N ALA A 89 13.25 3.52 3.13
CA ALA A 89 14.39 2.93 2.42
C ALA A 89 15.44 2.34 3.37
N MET A 90 15.64 2.95 4.54
CA MET A 90 16.72 2.63 5.46
C MET A 90 16.64 1.21 6.01
N ILE A 91 15.44 0.62 6.12
CA ILE A 91 15.31 -0.79 6.56
C ILE A 91 15.94 -1.79 5.59
N PHE A 92 16.22 -1.38 4.34
CA PHE A 92 16.88 -2.19 3.31
C PHE A 92 18.38 -1.90 3.18
N ALA A 93 18.89 -0.86 3.84
CA ALA A 93 20.30 -0.45 3.81
C ALA A 93 21.15 -1.29 4.80
N ARG A 94 21.25 -2.60 4.57
CA ARG A 94 21.99 -3.54 5.44
C ARG A 94 23.06 -4.31 4.67
N GLY A 95 24.17 -4.63 5.32
CA GLY A 95 25.24 -5.45 4.75
C GLY A 95 24.87 -6.93 4.70
N ARG A 96 25.33 -7.66 3.67
CA ARG A 96 25.17 -9.12 3.60
C ARG A 96 25.86 -9.79 4.79
N HIS A 97 25.06 -10.36 5.68
CA HIS A 97 25.57 -11.35 6.64
C HIS A 97 25.80 -12.64 5.85
N GLY A 98 27.04 -13.16 5.89
CA GLY A 98 27.32 -14.50 5.40
C GLY A 98 26.52 -15.55 6.18
N PRO A 99 26.47 -16.81 5.70
CA PRO A 99 25.95 -17.90 6.51
C PRO A 99 26.65 -17.90 7.88
N PRO A 100 25.96 -18.27 8.97
CA PRO A 100 26.64 -18.53 10.24
C PRO A 100 27.81 -19.49 9.97
N PRO A 101 29.00 -19.27 10.54
CA PRO A 101 30.08 -20.24 10.42
C PRO A 101 29.58 -21.59 10.91
N ASP A 102 29.73 -22.63 10.08
CA ASP A 102 29.52 -24.01 10.48
C ASP A 102 30.26 -24.23 11.79
N ARG A 103 29.53 -24.60 12.84
CA ARG A 103 30.11 -25.09 14.10
C ARG A 103 30.60 -26.51 13.88
N ASP A 104 31.53 -26.69 12.96
CA ASP A 104 32.29 -27.92 12.79
C ASP A 104 33.66 -27.72 13.43
N GLY A 105 33.86 -28.32 14.61
CA GLY A 105 35.22 -28.62 15.08
C GLY A 105 35.60 -28.27 16.51
N GLU A 106 34.69 -28.26 17.48
CA GLU A 106 35.12 -28.38 18.89
C GLU A 106 35.11 -29.84 19.33
N ARG A 107 36.28 -30.44 19.16
CA ARG A 107 36.66 -31.78 19.62
C ARG A 107 36.66 -31.78 21.16
N TYR A 108 35.55 -32.15 21.79
CA TYR A 108 35.54 -32.42 23.23
C TYR A 108 36.37 -33.69 23.56
N PRO A 109 37.17 -33.69 24.64
CA PRO A 109 37.86 -34.89 25.10
C PRO A 109 36.85 -35.93 25.60
N PRO A 110 37.13 -37.23 25.43
CA PRO A 110 36.19 -38.28 25.78
C PRO A 110 36.12 -38.46 27.30
N GLY A 111 34.92 -38.27 27.87
CA GLY A 111 34.58 -38.80 29.19
C GLY A 111 33.96 -37.82 30.16
N SER A 112 32.65 -37.56 30.00
CA SER A 112 31.73 -37.34 31.13
C SER A 112 30.28 -37.27 30.61
N HIS A 113 29.60 -38.41 30.57
CA HIS A 113 28.13 -38.43 30.61
C HIS A 113 27.67 -38.24 32.06
N PRO A 114 26.59 -37.47 32.27
CA PRO A 114 25.51 -38.00 33.08
C PRO A 114 24.17 -37.93 32.35
N GLN A 115 23.70 -39.13 32.01
CA GLN A 115 22.34 -39.67 32.19
C GLN A 115 21.12 -38.77 31.93
N SER A 116 20.43 -39.18 30.86
CA SER A 116 19.01 -39.05 30.59
C SER A 116 18.13 -39.48 31.76
N HIS A 117 17.08 -38.71 32.05
CA HIS A 117 15.84 -39.23 32.60
C HIS A 117 14.67 -38.74 31.76
N ASP A 118 14.11 -39.66 30.98
CA ASP A 118 12.78 -39.57 30.41
C ASP A 118 11.70 -39.81 31.49
N SER A 119 10.50 -39.32 31.16
CA SER A 119 9.19 -39.95 31.42
C SER A 119 8.27 -39.33 32.49
N HIS A 120 7.19 -38.74 31.96
CA HIS A 120 5.76 -39.01 32.24
C HIS A 120 5.08 -38.55 33.55
N GLY A 121 3.93 -37.89 33.33
CA GLY A 121 2.67 -38.18 34.05
C GLY A 121 2.26 -37.17 35.13
N GLY A 122 1.15 -36.45 34.91
CA GLY A 122 0.41 -35.75 35.98
C GLY A 122 -0.17 -36.72 37.03
N PRO A 123 -0.73 -36.23 38.15
CA PRO A 123 -2.04 -35.56 38.12
C PRO A 123 -2.24 -34.40 39.13
N GLN A 124 -3.41 -33.76 39.02
CA GLN A 124 -3.97 -32.72 39.90
C GLN A 124 -4.01 -33.12 41.39
N SER A 125 -3.78 -32.17 42.29
CA SER A 125 -4.74 -31.81 43.35
C SER A 125 -4.32 -30.55 44.11
N ASP A 126 -5.34 -29.84 44.57
CA ASP A 126 -5.38 -28.61 45.35
C ASP A 126 -4.48 -28.57 46.59
N HIS A 127 -3.99 -27.37 46.95
CA HIS A 127 -4.02 -26.84 48.32
C HIS A 127 -3.71 -25.33 48.33
N GLU A 128 -4.64 -24.59 48.92
CA GLU A 128 -4.55 -23.19 49.31
C GLU A 128 -3.49 -22.97 50.40
N HIS A 129 -2.74 -21.86 50.34
CA HIS A 129 -2.61 -20.95 51.47
C HIS A 129 -2.02 -19.59 51.06
N GLU A 130 -2.66 -18.56 51.59
CA GLU A 130 -2.34 -17.13 51.56
C GLU A 130 -0.89 -16.79 51.92
N ASP A 131 -0.32 -15.78 51.26
CA ASP A 131 0.35 -14.68 51.97
C ASP A 131 0.26 -13.34 51.19
N ARG A 132 -0.32 -12.36 51.89
CA ARG A 132 -0.42 -10.90 51.65
C ARG A 132 0.97 -10.23 51.80
N TYR A 133 1.36 -9.04 51.34
CA TYR A 133 0.93 -7.81 50.61
C TYR A 133 2.27 -7.00 50.37
N PRO A 134 2.40 -5.80 49.72
CA PRO A 134 1.41 -4.75 49.43
C PRO A 134 1.50 -4.08 48.03
N PRO A 135 0.52 -3.20 47.68
CA PRO A 135 0.54 -2.34 46.48
C PRO A 135 1.32 -1.01 46.69
N PRO A 136 1.70 -0.31 45.61
CA PRO A 136 2.53 0.90 45.64
C PRO A 136 1.76 2.17 46.10
N PRO A 137 2.48 3.22 46.58
CA PRO A 137 1.90 4.36 47.27
C PRO A 137 1.29 5.44 46.34
N SER A 138 0.30 6.16 46.89
CA SER A 138 -0.39 7.31 46.31
C SER A 138 0.45 8.59 46.30
N PRO A 139 0.19 9.56 45.39
CA PRO A 139 0.92 10.83 45.33
C PRO A 139 0.49 11.83 46.45
N PRO A 140 1.37 12.78 46.83
CA PRO A 140 1.14 13.71 47.94
C PRO A 140 0.16 14.85 47.59
N PRO A 141 -0.44 15.50 48.62
CA PRO A 141 -1.48 16.50 48.43
C PRO A 141 -0.93 17.88 48.04
N GLY A 142 -1.69 18.61 47.20
CA GLY A 142 -1.39 19.98 46.81
C GLY A 142 -1.65 21.00 47.94
N PRO A 143 -0.98 22.17 47.92
CA PRO A 143 -1.19 23.21 48.93
C PRO A 143 -2.41 24.11 48.61
N PRO A 144 -2.95 24.82 49.62
CA PRO A 144 -4.29 25.40 49.57
C PRO A 144 -4.34 26.83 49.02
N ASP A 145 -5.54 27.16 48.53
CA ASP A 145 -6.02 28.46 48.05
C ASP A 145 -6.14 29.49 49.18
N GLN A 146 -5.62 30.71 48.96
CA GLN A 146 -6.02 31.92 49.66
C GLN A 146 -6.06 33.09 48.68
N SER A 147 -7.22 33.74 48.65
CA SER A 147 -7.60 34.89 47.84
C SER A 147 -7.48 36.21 48.61
N GLU A 148 -7.49 37.31 47.84
CA GLU A 148 -7.51 38.75 48.18
C GLU A 148 -6.14 39.40 48.44
N GLY A 149 -5.72 40.51 47.81
CA GLY A 149 -6.32 41.40 46.81
C GLY A 149 -5.40 42.60 46.52
N GLN A 150 -5.26 42.94 45.24
CA GLN A 150 -4.87 44.23 44.62
C GLN A 150 -3.49 44.88 44.91
N ARG A 151 -2.63 44.98 43.87
CA ARG A 151 -2.38 46.25 43.13
C ARG A 151 -1.55 46.02 41.85
N PHE A 152 -1.95 46.71 40.77
CA PHE A 152 -1.37 46.77 39.42
C PHE A 152 0.14 47.02 39.37
N GLN A 153 0.87 46.19 38.60
CA GLN A 153 1.99 46.59 37.71
C GLN A 153 2.04 45.64 36.50
N HIS A 154 2.22 46.20 35.29
CA HIS A 154 2.23 45.49 34.01
C HIS A 154 3.38 44.47 33.90
N PRO A 155 3.22 43.34 33.18
CA PRO A 155 4.34 42.45 32.87
C PRO A 155 5.25 43.06 31.79
N PRO A 156 6.57 42.81 31.83
CA PRO A 156 7.51 43.32 30.84
C PRO A 156 7.29 42.64 29.47
N PRO A 157 7.54 43.34 28.35
CA PRO A 157 7.40 42.78 27.02
C PRO A 157 8.45 41.70 26.74
N PRO A 158 8.16 40.76 25.81
CA PRO A 158 9.14 39.78 25.34
C PRO A 158 10.32 40.50 24.66
N PRO A 159 11.52 39.92 24.64
CA PRO A 159 12.68 40.54 24.00
C PRO A 159 12.43 40.72 22.50
N HIS A 160 12.17 41.95 22.10
CA HIS A 160 12.29 42.44 20.74
C HIS A 160 13.73 42.93 20.53
N HIS A 161 14.57 42.13 19.86
CA HIS A 161 15.75 42.66 19.17
C HIS A 161 16.18 41.73 18.05
N PHE A 162 15.55 41.91 16.88
CA PHE A 162 16.25 41.82 15.60
C PHE A 162 15.83 43.07 14.81
N GLY A 163 16.48 44.18 15.16
CA GLY A 163 16.42 45.42 14.40
C GLY A 163 17.77 45.59 13.70
N HIS A 164 17.69 45.70 12.39
CA HIS A 164 18.59 46.39 11.47
C HIS A 164 19.81 47.10 12.08
N GLU A 165 20.99 46.58 11.76
CA GLU A 165 22.15 47.43 11.46
C GLU A 165 22.54 47.12 10.01
N GLU A 166 22.42 48.17 9.18
CA GLU A 166 23.06 48.27 7.89
C GLU A 166 24.58 48.27 8.12
N ASP A 167 25.28 47.28 7.58
CA ASP A 167 26.71 47.44 7.32
C ASP A 167 27.09 46.79 5.99
N GLU A 168 27.67 47.65 5.16
CA GLU A 168 27.94 47.46 3.76
C GLU A 168 29.08 46.46 3.56
N ARG A 169 28.76 45.22 3.15
CA ARG A 169 29.70 44.38 2.38
C ARG A 169 28.99 43.60 1.29
N ARG A 170 28.72 44.34 0.22
CA ARG A 170 28.68 43.86 -1.16
C ARG A 170 29.93 43.00 -1.42
N ASN A 171 29.71 41.75 -1.82
CA ASN A 171 30.56 40.86 -2.64
C ASN A 171 29.73 39.57 -2.81
N GLU A 172 28.77 39.56 -3.74
CA GLU A 172 28.96 38.93 -5.06
C GLU A 172 29.14 37.41 -4.93
N TRP A 173 28.01 36.69 -5.00
CA TRP A 173 27.94 35.29 -5.41
C TRP A 173 26.70 35.17 -6.29
N GLU A 174 26.87 35.56 -7.56
CA GLU A 174 26.02 35.04 -8.63
C GLU A 174 26.41 33.58 -8.92
N PRO A 175 25.47 32.71 -9.32
CA PRO A 175 25.81 31.37 -9.78
C PRO A 175 26.30 31.46 -11.23
N GLU A 176 27.62 31.38 -11.42
CA GLU A 176 28.19 31.15 -12.75
C GLU A 176 27.80 29.74 -13.22
N HIS A 177 27.10 29.71 -14.36
CA HIS A 177 26.97 28.54 -15.21
C HIS A 177 28.36 27.98 -15.57
N LEU A 178 28.67 26.77 -15.11
CA LEU A 178 29.68 25.93 -15.75
C LEU A 178 29.12 24.54 -15.95
N GLY A 179 29.04 24.16 -17.23
CA GLY A 179 28.68 22.82 -17.65
C GLY A 179 29.81 21.82 -17.41
N ASP A 180 29.39 20.56 -17.40
CA ASP A 180 30.09 19.32 -17.75
C ASP A 180 31.53 19.06 -17.24
N ALA A 181 31.61 17.87 -16.62
CA ALA A 181 32.73 16.93 -16.57
C ALA A 181 33.42 16.76 -15.20
N LEU A 182 33.03 15.66 -14.54
CA LEU A 182 33.90 14.72 -13.81
C LEU A 182 34.97 15.34 -12.88
N ALA A 183 34.64 15.41 -11.59
CA ALA A 183 35.63 15.27 -10.53
C ALA A 183 35.20 14.09 -9.65
N GLU A 184 35.75 12.92 -9.98
CA GLU A 184 35.68 11.69 -9.20
C GLU A 184 36.15 11.93 -7.76
N GLN A 185 35.32 11.58 -6.78
CA GLN A 185 35.84 11.17 -5.48
C GLN A 185 35.77 9.65 -5.41
N ARG A 186 36.84 9.00 -5.85
CA ARG A 186 37.09 7.58 -5.57
C ARG A 186 37.77 7.47 -4.21
N PRO A 187 37.26 6.70 -3.24
CA PRO A 187 38.11 6.15 -2.21
C PRO A 187 39.10 5.19 -2.88
N ILE A 188 40.38 5.38 -2.60
CA ILE A 188 41.43 4.39 -2.85
C ILE A 188 40.99 3.09 -2.17
N PHE A 189 41.02 1.98 -2.91
CA PHE A 189 40.82 0.61 -2.42
C PHE A 189 41.29 0.46 -0.96
N GLN A 190 40.35 0.52 -0.01
CA GLN A 190 40.53 -0.11 1.28
C GLN A 190 40.04 -1.53 1.10
N SER A 191 41.00 -2.45 1.03
CA SER A 191 40.74 -3.83 1.40
C SER A 191 39.97 -3.81 2.72
N ARG A 192 38.78 -4.42 2.75
CA ARG A 192 37.94 -4.57 3.94
C ARG A 192 38.84 -4.81 5.14
N ALA A 193 38.89 -3.87 6.07
CA ALA A 193 39.66 -4.05 7.29
C ALA A 193 39.09 -5.29 7.98
N GLU A 194 39.95 -6.27 8.29
CA GLU A 194 39.55 -7.43 9.09
C GLU A 194 38.97 -6.90 10.41
N GLY A 195 37.65 -7.01 10.57
CA GLY A 195 36.92 -6.50 11.75
C GLY A 195 35.85 -5.43 11.49
N GLU A 196 35.65 -4.92 10.26
CA GLU A 196 34.50 -4.05 9.98
C GLU A 196 33.18 -4.84 9.97
N GLU A 197 32.27 -4.46 10.87
CA GLU A 197 30.91 -5.03 10.94
C GLU A 197 30.12 -4.77 9.64
N PRO A 198 29.23 -5.69 9.22
CA PRO A 198 28.45 -5.51 8.01
C PRO A 198 27.56 -4.26 8.06
N HIS A 199 27.81 -3.29 7.19
CA HIS A 199 26.97 -2.10 6.98
C HIS A 199 26.30 -2.12 5.61
N GLY A 200 25.26 -1.31 5.44
CA GLY A 200 24.69 -1.02 4.12
C GLY A 200 24.87 0.45 3.74
N TYR A 201 24.15 0.85 2.71
CA TYR A 201 24.19 2.20 2.14
C TYR A 201 22.77 2.70 1.88
N LEU A 202 22.52 3.94 2.29
CA LEU A 202 21.33 4.70 1.92
C LEU A 202 21.70 5.62 0.75
N HIS A 203 21.05 5.40 -0.38
CA HIS A 203 21.23 6.21 -1.58
C HIS A 203 20.10 7.22 -1.66
N THR A 204 20.46 8.47 -1.95
CA THR A 204 19.52 9.55 -2.23
C THR A 204 19.64 9.92 -3.69
N TYR A 205 18.52 9.90 -4.39
CA TYR A 205 18.41 10.21 -5.81
C TYR A 205 17.47 11.40 -6.04
N ARG A 206 17.65 12.08 -7.18
CA ARG A 206 16.76 13.12 -7.68
C ARG A 206 16.22 12.75 -9.05
N THR A 207 14.93 13.01 -9.30
CA THR A 207 14.34 12.83 -10.63
C THR A 207 14.88 13.87 -11.63
N LYS A 208 15.45 13.42 -12.75
CA LYS A 208 16.02 14.27 -13.81
C LYS A 208 14.97 15.03 -14.62
N HIS A 209 13.78 14.45 -14.69
CA HIS A 209 12.64 14.93 -15.46
C HIS A 209 11.38 14.33 -14.82
N PRO A 210 10.17 14.79 -15.21
CA PRO A 210 8.94 14.14 -14.75
C PRO A 210 8.94 12.65 -15.11
N LEU A 211 8.75 11.78 -14.12
CA LEU A 211 8.58 10.34 -14.31
C LEU A 211 7.10 10.05 -14.55
N ARG A 212 6.82 9.20 -15.52
CA ARG A 212 5.47 8.71 -15.83
C ARG A 212 5.34 7.27 -15.36
N LEU A 213 4.52 7.05 -14.34
CA LEU A 213 4.39 5.77 -13.65
C LEU A 213 2.98 5.20 -13.76
N LEU A 214 2.87 3.87 -13.72
CA LEU A 214 1.60 3.20 -13.52
C LEU A 214 1.37 2.99 -12.03
N TYR A 215 0.38 3.64 -11.43
CA TYR A 215 0.05 3.51 -10.01
C TYR A 215 -1.05 2.47 -9.79
N VAL A 216 -0.79 1.46 -8.96
CA VAL A 216 -1.79 0.50 -8.49
C VAL A 216 -2.17 0.84 -7.04
N ASP A 217 -3.46 1.13 -6.79
CA ASP A 217 -3.94 1.54 -5.48
C ASP A 217 -3.93 0.42 -4.42
N GLY A 218 -4.35 0.74 -3.19
CA GLY A 218 -4.28 -0.18 -2.05
C GLY A 218 -2.86 -0.45 -1.54
N GLN A 219 -2.68 -1.49 -0.73
CA GLN A 219 -1.37 -2.06 -0.40
C GLN A 219 -1.00 -3.09 -1.47
N SER A 220 -0.92 -2.62 -2.72
CA SER A 220 -0.78 -3.49 -3.89
C SER A 220 0.50 -4.31 -3.92
N ALA A 221 1.50 -3.99 -3.09
CA ALA A 221 2.75 -4.76 -2.94
C ALA A 221 2.81 -5.61 -1.66
N ALA A 222 1.77 -5.60 -0.82
CA ALA A 222 1.72 -6.48 0.35
C ALA A 222 1.70 -7.94 -0.09
N LYS A 223 2.69 -8.71 0.35
CA LYS A 223 2.87 -10.10 -0.08
C LYS A 223 2.00 -11.03 0.77
N SER A 224 0.72 -11.15 0.39
CA SER A 224 -0.30 -11.86 1.16
C SER A 224 -1.32 -12.57 0.28
N GLU A 225 -1.94 -13.65 0.76
CA GLU A 225 -3.00 -14.38 0.07
C GLU A 225 -4.37 -13.64 0.06
N LYS A 226 -4.44 -12.46 0.70
CA LYS A 226 -5.67 -11.66 0.78
C LYS A 226 -6.13 -11.06 -0.55
N GLY A 227 -5.27 -11.03 -1.57
CA GLY A 227 -5.58 -10.48 -2.89
C GLY A 227 -4.99 -9.12 -3.19
N THR A 228 -4.05 -8.66 -2.35
CA THR A 228 -3.30 -7.40 -2.51
C THR A 228 -2.52 -7.35 -3.83
N LEU A 229 -2.08 -8.50 -4.33
CA LEU A 229 -1.34 -8.61 -5.60
C LEU A 229 -2.24 -8.88 -6.82
N ASP A 230 -3.56 -9.05 -6.65
CA ASP A 230 -4.44 -9.52 -7.73
C ASP A 230 -4.35 -8.67 -9.02
N VAL A 231 -4.31 -7.33 -8.91
CA VAL A 231 -4.20 -6.45 -10.09
C VAL A 231 -2.84 -6.63 -10.81
N GLN A 232 -1.75 -6.81 -10.08
CA GLN A 232 -0.44 -7.05 -10.70
C GLN A 232 -0.42 -8.43 -11.37
N ASP A 233 -0.87 -9.47 -10.68
CA ASP A 233 -0.66 -10.87 -11.08
C ASP A 233 -1.69 -11.34 -12.10
N MET A 234 -2.96 -11.03 -11.84
CA MET A 234 -4.10 -11.53 -12.61
C MET A 234 -4.57 -10.54 -13.67
N VAL A 235 -4.08 -9.30 -13.69
CA VAL A 235 -4.44 -8.30 -14.72
C VAL A 235 -3.23 -7.89 -15.54
N LEU A 236 -2.25 -7.22 -14.92
CA LEU A 236 -1.09 -6.70 -15.65
C LEU A 236 -0.23 -7.84 -16.22
N LEU A 237 0.05 -8.86 -15.39
CA LEU A 237 0.88 -10.00 -15.74
C LEU A 237 0.08 -11.25 -16.14
N HIS A 238 -1.23 -11.16 -16.37
CA HIS A 238 -2.16 -12.30 -16.60
C HIS A 238 -1.65 -13.41 -17.53
N GLN A 239 -0.98 -13.04 -18.63
CA GLN A 239 -0.46 -13.97 -19.64
C GLN A 239 0.97 -14.47 -19.36
N ASN A 240 1.63 -13.89 -18.37
CA ASN A 240 2.96 -14.24 -17.89
C ASN A 240 2.98 -14.14 -16.34
N PRO A 241 2.11 -14.87 -15.62
CA PRO A 241 2.01 -14.74 -14.18
C PRO A 241 3.31 -15.26 -13.54
N PRO A 242 3.81 -14.66 -12.45
CA PRO A 242 5.06 -15.07 -11.79
C PRO A 242 4.95 -16.43 -11.07
N GLU A 243 3.94 -17.23 -11.41
CA GLU A 243 3.58 -18.46 -10.73
C GLU A 243 4.65 -19.54 -10.77
N GLU A 244 5.64 -19.49 -11.66
CA GLU A 244 6.81 -20.36 -11.52
C GLU A 244 7.67 -20.00 -10.29
N ALA A 245 7.80 -18.72 -9.93
CA ALA A 245 8.48 -18.29 -8.70
C ALA A 245 7.59 -18.45 -7.46
N VAL A 246 6.27 -18.23 -7.57
CA VAL A 246 5.34 -18.41 -6.44
C VAL A 246 5.14 -19.89 -6.12
N PHE A 247 5.04 -20.77 -7.12
CA PHE A 247 4.93 -22.23 -6.92
C PHE A 247 6.23 -22.83 -6.37
N VAL A 248 7.40 -22.40 -6.85
CA VAL A 248 8.70 -22.82 -6.30
C VAL A 248 8.92 -22.28 -4.89
N ALA A 249 8.46 -21.06 -4.56
CA ALA A 249 8.47 -20.56 -3.18
C ALA A 249 7.46 -21.29 -2.26
N LYS A 250 6.33 -21.76 -2.81
CA LYS A 250 5.26 -22.45 -2.08
C LYS A 250 5.51 -23.97 -1.91
N TYR A 251 6.30 -24.60 -2.80
CA TYR A 251 6.48 -26.06 -2.86
C TYR A 251 7.93 -26.54 -3.14
N GLY A 252 8.87 -25.67 -3.51
CA GLY A 252 10.21 -26.05 -4.02
C GLY A 252 11.32 -26.26 -2.97
N MET A 253 11.00 -26.25 -1.67
CA MET A 253 11.94 -26.61 -0.59
C MET A 253 11.60 -27.95 0.09
N ILE A 254 10.77 -28.80 -0.51
CA ILE A 254 10.48 -30.14 0.04
C ILE A 254 11.31 -31.23 -0.66
N ASP A 255 11.85 -30.99 -1.85
CA ASP A 255 12.38 -32.06 -2.71
C ASP A 255 13.91 -32.12 -2.81
N ARG A 256 14.64 -31.71 -1.75
CA ARG A 256 16.11 -31.77 -1.75
C ARG A 256 16.75 -32.55 -0.59
N HIS A 257 15.97 -33.33 0.15
CA HIS A 257 16.48 -34.19 1.23
C HIS A 257 15.94 -35.64 1.25
N GLU A 258 15.25 -36.12 0.21
CA GLU A 258 14.78 -37.52 0.15
C GLU A 258 15.44 -38.42 -0.90
N ASP A 259 16.53 -37.98 -1.55
CA ASP A 259 17.28 -38.82 -2.51
C ASP A 259 18.77 -39.00 -2.15
N ALA A 260 19.09 -39.02 -0.86
CA ALA A 260 20.44 -39.27 -0.37
C ALA A 260 20.48 -40.29 0.78
N ASP A 261 19.69 -41.37 0.71
CA ASP A 261 19.92 -42.54 1.54
C ASP A 261 19.23 -43.79 0.97
N ARG A 262 19.78 -44.32 -0.12
CA ARG A 262 19.62 -45.74 -0.45
C ARG A 262 20.65 -46.21 -1.48
N HIS A 263 21.39 -47.24 -1.08
CA HIS A 263 22.29 -48.10 -1.85
C HIS A 263 23.79 -47.76 -1.80
N SER A 264 24.40 -48.12 -0.66
CA SER A 264 25.79 -48.61 -0.65
C SER A 264 25.80 -50.10 -1.03
N PRO A 265 26.49 -50.53 -2.10
CA PRO A 265 26.83 -51.92 -2.32
C PRO A 265 28.19 -52.27 -1.66
N PRO A 266 28.42 -53.53 -1.27
CA PRO A 266 29.59 -53.91 -0.49
C PRO A 266 30.87 -54.09 -1.34
N SER A 267 31.98 -53.95 -0.64
CA SER A 267 33.40 -53.93 -1.01
C SER A 267 33.99 -55.18 -1.69
N GLY A 268 34.92 -54.96 -2.63
CA GLY A 268 35.91 -55.94 -3.12
C GLY A 268 36.81 -55.36 -4.25
N PRO A 269 38.09 -55.76 -4.40
CA PRO A 269 39.19 -54.86 -4.83
C PRO A 269 39.57 -54.88 -6.33
N GLN A 270 40.16 -53.75 -6.78
CA GLN A 270 40.91 -53.50 -8.04
C GLN A 270 42.01 -54.56 -8.32
N PRO A 271 42.51 -54.82 -9.57
CA PRO A 271 43.10 -53.79 -10.48
C PRO A 271 43.13 -54.02 -12.02
N ASN A 272 43.52 -52.96 -12.74
CA ASN A 272 44.23 -52.82 -14.04
C ASN A 272 44.04 -53.82 -15.20
N HIS A 273 43.72 -53.32 -16.40
CA HIS A 273 44.65 -53.34 -17.55
C HIS A 273 44.10 -52.65 -18.81
N ASP A 274 45.07 -52.11 -19.56
CA ASP A 274 45.07 -51.45 -20.86
C ASP A 274 44.28 -52.12 -22.00
N LYS A 275 43.79 -51.30 -22.95
CA LYS A 275 44.17 -51.33 -24.40
C LYS A 275 43.25 -50.49 -25.30
N GLU A 276 43.76 -49.34 -25.73
CA GLU A 276 44.09 -49.02 -27.13
C GLU A 276 43.28 -49.68 -28.29
N LYS A 277 42.57 -48.87 -29.12
CA LYS A 277 42.88 -48.56 -30.55
C LYS A 277 41.68 -48.23 -31.48
N TYR A 278 41.84 -47.08 -32.16
CA TYR A 278 41.61 -46.73 -33.58
C TYR A 278 40.20 -46.57 -34.21
N SER A 279 39.89 -45.29 -34.49
CA SER A 279 39.64 -44.65 -35.81
C SER A 279 38.48 -45.07 -36.72
N ARG A 280 37.53 -44.13 -36.92
CA ARG A 280 37.22 -43.53 -38.24
C ARG A 280 36.38 -42.25 -38.08
N GLY A 281 36.85 -41.15 -38.66
CA GLY A 281 36.20 -39.85 -38.57
C GLY A 281 35.07 -39.64 -39.60
N GLN A 282 34.25 -38.62 -39.35
CA GLN A 282 33.77 -37.65 -40.34
C GLN A 282 33.09 -36.46 -39.63
N GLY A 283 33.54 -35.25 -40.01
CA GLY A 283 32.96 -33.91 -39.91
C GLY A 283 31.93 -33.54 -38.83
N ARG A 284 32.32 -32.62 -37.93
CA ARG A 284 31.39 -31.69 -37.26
C ARG A 284 31.92 -30.25 -37.40
N PRO A 285 31.06 -29.25 -37.62
CA PRO A 285 31.47 -27.86 -37.80
C PRO A 285 32.07 -27.26 -36.53
N HIS A 286 33.07 -26.41 -36.76
CA HIS A 286 33.87 -25.71 -35.78
C HIS A 286 33.02 -24.67 -35.02
N PHE A 287 32.81 -24.89 -33.72
CA PHE A 287 32.34 -23.84 -32.80
C PHE A 287 33.54 -23.28 -32.04
N PRO A 288 33.70 -21.95 -31.93
CA PRO A 288 34.74 -21.35 -31.09
C PRO A 288 34.45 -21.62 -29.60
N PRO A 289 35.48 -21.64 -28.73
CA PRO A 289 35.29 -21.95 -27.32
C PRO A 289 34.46 -20.86 -26.64
N ARG A 290 33.44 -21.29 -25.88
CA ARG A 290 32.62 -20.46 -24.99
C ARG A 290 33.51 -19.75 -23.97
N SER A 291 33.90 -18.52 -24.26
CA SER A 291 34.15 -17.51 -23.25
C SER A 291 32.87 -16.71 -23.06
N GLU A 292 32.11 -17.01 -22.00
CA GLU A 292 31.34 -16.01 -21.28
C GLU A 292 30.80 -16.66 -20.00
N LYS A 293 31.31 -16.14 -18.88
CA LYS A 293 30.69 -16.26 -17.58
C LYS A 293 29.26 -15.73 -17.70
N ARG A 294 28.28 -16.64 -17.73
CA ARG A 294 26.91 -16.29 -17.34
C ARG A 294 26.96 -15.94 -15.85
N LEU A 295 27.04 -14.64 -15.57
CA LEU A 295 26.57 -14.08 -14.30
C LEU A 295 25.12 -14.55 -14.14
N GLY A 296 24.88 -15.46 -13.19
CA GLY A 296 23.51 -15.86 -12.82
C GLY A 296 22.76 -14.68 -12.20
N PRO A 297 21.42 -14.65 -12.28
CA PRO A 297 20.63 -13.53 -11.75
C PRO A 297 20.66 -13.52 -10.21
N PRO A 298 20.97 -12.40 -9.55
CA PRO A 298 20.96 -12.32 -8.09
C PRO A 298 19.72 -11.58 -7.57
N HIS A 299 18.48 -11.91 -7.99
CA HIS A 299 17.29 -11.18 -7.53
C HIS A 299 16.11 -12.10 -7.16
N GLY A 300 16.31 -12.96 -6.17
CA GLY A 300 15.24 -13.70 -5.49
C GLY A 300 14.74 -12.95 -4.26
N GLY A 301 13.97 -11.87 -4.45
CA GLY A 301 13.27 -11.20 -3.35
C GLY A 301 12.15 -12.08 -2.76
N PRO A 302 11.65 -11.78 -1.55
CA PRO A 302 10.55 -12.54 -0.93
C PRO A 302 9.37 -12.72 -1.90
N LEU A 303 8.92 -13.96 -2.09
CA LEU A 303 7.77 -14.34 -2.93
C LEU A 303 7.84 -13.90 -4.41
N GLY A 304 9.05 -13.86 -5.00
CA GLY A 304 9.22 -13.64 -6.44
C GLY A 304 9.19 -12.17 -6.87
N GLU A 305 9.39 -11.24 -5.93
CA GLU A 305 9.26 -9.80 -6.16
C GLU A 305 10.19 -9.25 -7.25
N GLY A 306 11.44 -9.75 -7.32
CA GLY A 306 12.37 -9.36 -8.39
C GLY A 306 11.88 -9.75 -9.78
N GLN A 307 11.37 -10.98 -9.93
CA GLN A 307 10.79 -11.44 -11.19
C GLN A 307 9.53 -10.63 -11.56
N ARG A 308 8.72 -10.23 -10.58
CA ARG A 308 7.57 -9.35 -10.80
C ARG A 308 8.02 -7.99 -11.32
N ALA A 309 9.02 -7.37 -10.69
CA ALA A 309 9.58 -6.10 -11.13
C ALA A 309 10.11 -6.17 -12.57
N GLU A 310 10.90 -7.20 -12.88
CA GLU A 310 11.42 -7.44 -14.25
C GLU A 310 10.29 -7.54 -15.28
N ARG A 311 9.23 -8.32 -14.98
CA ARG A 311 8.11 -8.52 -15.91
C ARG A 311 7.24 -7.28 -16.07
N LEU A 312 7.03 -6.52 -15.00
CA LEU A 312 6.31 -5.24 -15.09
C LEU A 312 7.10 -4.21 -15.91
N CYS A 313 8.43 -4.19 -15.79
CA CYS A 313 9.28 -3.35 -16.62
C CYS A 313 9.35 -3.82 -18.07
N GLN A 314 9.33 -5.13 -18.31
CA GLN A 314 9.18 -5.68 -19.66
C GLN A 314 7.84 -5.23 -20.29
N LEU A 315 6.74 -5.29 -19.52
CA LEU A 315 5.42 -4.80 -19.95
C LEU A 315 5.48 -3.31 -20.34
N ALA A 316 6.13 -2.49 -19.52
CA ALA A 316 6.31 -1.07 -19.78
C ALA A 316 7.10 -0.78 -21.07
N GLN A 317 8.18 -1.51 -21.30
CA GLN A 317 9.01 -1.37 -22.50
C GLN A 317 8.32 -1.86 -23.77
N THR A 318 7.52 -2.94 -23.67
CA THR A 318 6.93 -3.62 -24.82
C THR A 318 5.50 -3.17 -25.11
N GLU A 319 4.55 -3.56 -24.27
CA GLU A 319 3.12 -3.29 -24.47
C GLU A 319 2.78 -1.80 -24.33
N TYR A 320 3.58 -1.04 -23.57
CA TYR A 320 3.41 0.40 -23.38
C TYR A 320 4.46 1.24 -24.11
N GLU A 321 5.21 0.65 -25.05
CA GLU A 321 6.12 1.36 -25.96
C GLU A 321 7.13 2.31 -25.24
N ASP A 322 7.65 1.88 -24.10
CA ASP A 322 8.60 2.65 -23.25
C ASP A 322 8.01 3.99 -22.74
N ARG A 323 6.68 4.12 -22.71
CA ARG A 323 5.96 5.32 -22.25
C ARG A 323 5.76 5.37 -20.74
N ILE A 324 6.04 4.27 -20.04
CA ILE A 324 5.92 4.14 -18.59
C ILE A 324 7.31 3.85 -18.02
N ASP A 325 7.80 4.72 -17.15
CA ASP A 325 9.15 4.63 -16.58
C ASP A 325 9.24 3.60 -15.44
N GLY A 326 8.09 3.25 -14.84
CA GLY A 326 8.03 2.37 -13.68
C GLY A 326 6.63 2.18 -13.10
N ILE A 327 6.55 1.43 -12.00
CA ILE A 327 5.31 1.10 -11.29
C ILE A 327 5.34 1.71 -9.89
N LEU A 328 4.33 2.50 -9.57
CA LEU A 328 4.09 3.05 -8.24
C LEU A 328 3.09 2.16 -7.50
N ARG A 329 3.37 1.83 -6.25
CA ARG A 329 2.53 0.95 -5.42
C ARG A 329 2.83 1.14 -3.94
N MET A 330 2.17 0.38 -3.08
CA MET A 330 2.37 0.48 -1.63
C MET A 330 2.54 -0.89 -0.99
N GLU A 331 3.61 -1.05 -0.22
CA GLU A 331 3.80 -2.18 0.70
C GLU A 331 3.57 -1.68 2.13
N GLY A 332 4.64 -1.47 2.90
CA GLY A 332 4.56 -0.76 4.17
C GLY A 332 4.38 0.74 3.97
N GLY A 333 5.17 1.33 3.08
CA GLY A 333 4.97 2.68 2.56
C GLY A 333 4.88 2.70 1.02
N PHE A 334 4.73 3.89 0.44
CA PHE A 334 4.75 4.05 -1.02
C PHE A 334 6.14 3.79 -1.59
N GLU A 335 6.18 3.02 -2.69
CA GLU A 335 7.40 2.61 -3.38
C GLU A 335 7.24 2.66 -4.91
N ILE A 336 8.35 2.88 -5.60
CA ILE A 336 8.44 2.85 -7.07
C ILE A 336 9.37 1.70 -7.46
N ILE A 337 8.90 0.79 -8.32
CA ILE A 337 9.78 -0.02 -9.16
C ILE A 337 10.13 0.84 -10.37
N LEU A 338 11.36 1.34 -10.46
CA LEU A 338 11.80 2.15 -11.59
C LEU A 338 12.59 1.28 -12.56
N CYS A 339 12.25 1.30 -13.85
CA CYS A 339 12.78 0.34 -14.81
C CYS A 339 14.24 0.61 -15.23
N ASP A 340 14.67 1.87 -15.20
CA ASP A 340 16.05 2.29 -15.48
C ASP A 340 16.43 3.51 -14.62
N MET A 341 17.08 3.27 -13.48
CA MET A 341 17.53 4.35 -12.59
C MET A 341 18.60 5.24 -13.22
N ALA A 342 19.44 4.71 -14.11
CA ALA A 342 20.49 5.50 -14.77
C ALA A 342 19.90 6.56 -15.70
N LYS A 343 18.89 6.16 -16.49
CA LYS A 343 18.16 7.02 -17.42
C LYS A 343 17.46 8.17 -16.70
N HIS A 344 16.81 7.87 -15.58
CA HIS A 344 15.80 8.76 -14.98
C HIS A 344 16.24 9.57 -13.76
N LEU A 345 17.34 9.18 -13.10
CA LEU A 345 17.74 9.78 -11.82
C LEU A 345 19.17 10.33 -11.83
N ASP A 346 19.39 11.35 -11.01
CA ASP A 346 20.71 11.81 -10.58
C ASP A 346 21.01 11.30 -9.17
N VAL A 347 22.27 10.95 -8.92
CA VAL A 347 22.73 10.58 -7.57
C VAL A 347 23.00 11.87 -6.81
N ILE A 348 22.33 12.08 -5.69
CA ILE A 348 22.63 13.17 -4.76
C ILE A 348 23.70 12.72 -3.77
N SER A 349 23.48 11.57 -3.13
CA SER A 349 24.39 11.05 -2.11
C SER A 349 24.30 9.54 -1.98
N ILE A 350 25.41 8.92 -1.58
CA ILE A 350 25.47 7.52 -1.15
C ILE A 350 26.15 7.53 0.22
N ALA A 351 25.38 7.24 1.27
CA ALA A 351 25.83 7.34 2.64
C ALA A 351 25.87 5.95 3.29
N ARG A 352 27.00 5.60 3.90
CA ARG A 352 27.14 4.39 4.71
C ARG A 352 26.22 4.48 5.93
N THR A 353 25.43 3.43 6.18
CA THR A 353 24.58 3.33 7.37
C THR A 353 25.35 2.75 8.55
N LYS A 354 24.82 2.95 9.76
CA LYS A 354 25.38 2.33 10.96
C LYS A 354 25.32 0.80 10.80
N PRO A 355 26.38 0.05 11.17
CA PRO A 355 26.29 -1.40 11.34
C PRO A 355 25.09 -1.72 12.24
N ASP A 356 24.28 -2.70 11.83
CA ASP A 356 23.01 -3.07 12.48
C ASP A 356 21.84 -2.07 12.42
N ALA A 357 21.82 -1.09 11.50
CA ALA A 357 20.63 -0.29 11.23
C ALA A 357 19.42 -1.20 10.92
N GLY A 358 18.52 -1.33 11.88
CA GLY A 358 17.63 -2.46 11.97
C GLY A 358 16.38 -2.30 11.12
N GLY A 359 16.20 -3.13 10.09
CA GLY A 359 14.85 -3.38 9.55
C GLY A 359 14.09 -4.48 10.31
N PRO A 360 12.86 -4.81 9.88
CA PRO A 360 11.93 -5.67 10.61
C PRO A 360 12.52 -7.04 10.90
N GLY A 361 12.43 -7.50 12.15
CA GLY A 361 12.88 -8.83 12.57
C GLY A 361 12.66 -9.10 14.06
N PRO A 362 12.52 -10.36 14.49
CA PRO A 362 12.39 -10.72 15.91
C PRO A 362 13.65 -10.34 16.71
N GLY A 363 13.49 -9.69 17.86
CA GLY A 363 14.58 -9.40 18.81
C GLY A 363 15.37 -8.11 18.55
N ARG A 364 14.78 -7.13 17.87
CA ARG A 364 15.41 -5.82 17.56
C ARG A 364 14.82 -4.69 18.41
N ASP A 365 15.56 -3.60 18.54
CA ASP A 365 15.18 -2.44 19.35
C ASP A 365 13.82 -1.87 18.89
N ASP A 366 12.89 -1.81 19.83
CA ASP A 366 11.51 -1.37 19.68
C ASP A 366 11.40 0.06 19.12
N GLY A 367 12.48 0.86 19.24
CA GLY A 367 12.56 2.24 18.74
C GLY A 367 12.65 2.37 17.22
N ASP A 368 13.42 1.51 16.54
CA ASP A 368 13.67 1.62 15.09
C ASP A 368 12.41 1.28 14.27
N MET A 369 11.64 0.27 14.72
CA MET A 369 10.38 -0.09 14.10
C MET A 369 9.30 0.98 14.30
N LEU A 370 9.27 1.60 15.48
CA LEU A 370 8.35 2.71 15.71
C LEU A 370 8.69 3.93 14.84
N ALA A 371 9.98 4.24 14.65
CA ALA A 371 10.42 5.30 13.75
C ALA A 371 9.97 5.04 12.31
N TYR A 372 10.15 3.81 11.82
CA TYR A 372 9.62 3.38 10.52
C TYR A 372 8.10 3.62 10.42
N TYR A 373 7.33 3.11 11.38
CA TYR A 373 5.87 3.25 11.34
C TYR A 373 5.41 4.70 11.50
N ARG A 374 6.14 5.55 12.22
CA ARG A 374 5.85 6.99 12.29
C ARG A 374 6.07 7.68 10.95
N ALA A 375 7.19 7.40 10.27
CA ALA A 375 7.49 7.99 8.96
C ALA A 375 6.42 7.61 7.92
N VAL A 376 6.05 6.33 7.94
CA VAL A 376 5.03 5.73 7.09
C VAL A 376 3.65 6.32 7.47
N ALA A 377 3.26 6.32 8.75
CA ALA A 377 2.00 6.91 9.20
C ALA A 377 1.86 8.42 8.99
N ALA A 378 2.98 9.16 8.88
CA ALA A 378 2.95 10.57 8.48
C ALA A 378 2.33 10.77 7.08
N ARG A 379 2.21 9.70 6.28
CA ARG A 379 1.57 9.69 4.96
C ARG A 379 0.10 9.21 4.97
N TYR A 380 -0.54 9.11 6.15
CA TYR A 380 -1.94 8.70 6.28
C TYR A 380 -2.89 9.54 5.43
N ASP A 381 -2.65 10.84 5.31
CA ASP A 381 -3.48 11.79 4.57
C ASP A 381 -2.91 12.18 3.20
N GLY A 382 -1.75 11.64 2.83
CA GLY A 382 -1.09 11.93 1.57
C GLY A 382 0.43 11.91 1.69
N ILE A 383 1.12 11.72 0.57
CA ILE A 383 2.60 11.70 0.53
C ILE A 383 3.26 13.09 0.51
N GLY A 384 2.46 14.16 0.59
CA GLY A 384 2.90 15.55 0.46
C GLY A 384 2.54 16.13 -0.91
N ALA A 385 2.05 17.37 -0.91
CA ALA A 385 1.58 18.05 -2.12
C ALA A 385 2.69 18.16 -3.18
N GLY A 386 2.37 17.88 -4.43
CA GLY A 386 3.29 18.04 -5.56
C GLY A 386 4.33 16.94 -5.75
N ARG A 387 4.46 15.97 -4.84
CA ARG A 387 5.40 14.84 -5.05
C ARG A 387 4.89 13.83 -6.08
N VAL A 388 3.58 13.64 -6.17
CA VAL A 388 2.90 12.85 -7.20
C VAL A 388 1.60 13.53 -7.60
N THR A 389 1.32 13.57 -8.89
CA THR A 389 0.00 13.93 -9.44
C THR A 389 -0.63 12.73 -10.14
N LEU A 390 -1.94 12.51 -9.93
CA LEU A 390 -2.68 11.42 -10.55
C LEU A 390 -3.64 11.92 -11.63
N ASP A 391 -3.76 11.16 -12.72
CA ASP A 391 -4.81 11.36 -13.72
C ASP A 391 -6.11 10.68 -13.27
N TYR A 392 -6.94 11.43 -12.55
CA TYR A 392 -8.27 10.99 -12.11
C TYR A 392 -9.33 10.99 -13.21
N GLU A 393 -9.03 11.55 -14.40
CA GLU A 393 -9.99 11.62 -15.49
C GLU A 393 -10.01 10.32 -16.31
N ASN A 394 -8.87 9.63 -16.41
CA ASN A 394 -8.70 8.48 -17.29
C ASN A 394 -8.28 7.18 -16.56
N PHE A 395 -8.27 7.19 -15.23
CA PHE A 395 -7.95 5.98 -14.44
C PHE A 395 -8.89 4.82 -14.77
N VAL A 396 -8.37 3.60 -14.66
CA VAL A 396 -9.11 2.36 -14.90
C VAL A 396 -9.44 1.74 -13.56
N SER A 397 -10.72 1.49 -13.29
CA SER A 397 -11.16 0.76 -12.09
C SER A 397 -11.90 -0.50 -12.48
N LEU A 398 -11.51 -1.64 -11.91
CA LEU A 398 -12.18 -2.91 -12.15
C LEU A 398 -13.62 -2.88 -11.60
N PHE A 399 -13.91 -2.04 -10.61
CA PHE A 399 -15.28 -1.81 -10.13
C PHE A 399 -16.22 -1.21 -11.19
N ALA A 400 -15.66 -0.56 -12.22
CA ALA A 400 -16.41 0.01 -13.34
C ALA A 400 -16.69 -0.99 -14.46
N ILE A 401 -16.18 -2.22 -14.36
CA ILE A 401 -16.23 -3.25 -15.39
C ILE A 401 -17.10 -4.41 -14.89
N ASP A 402 -18.08 -4.78 -15.70
CA ASP A 402 -19.05 -5.81 -15.32
C ASP A 402 -18.36 -7.15 -15.03
N ASN A 403 -18.73 -7.76 -13.91
CA ASN A 403 -18.18 -9.02 -13.41
C ASN A 403 -16.65 -9.07 -13.21
N ALA A 404 -15.90 -7.97 -13.31
CA ALA A 404 -14.43 -7.99 -13.13
C ALA A 404 -14.00 -8.27 -11.68
N VAL A 405 -14.84 -7.88 -10.72
CA VAL A 405 -14.60 -8.04 -9.28
C VAL A 405 -15.65 -8.97 -8.68
N PHE A 406 -15.22 -9.82 -7.75
CA PHE A 406 -16.11 -10.49 -6.80
C PHE A 406 -15.67 -10.20 -5.38
N PHE A 407 -16.55 -10.39 -4.40
CA PHE A 407 -16.21 -10.23 -2.99
C PHE A 407 -16.05 -11.59 -2.35
N ASP A 408 -14.91 -11.81 -1.67
CA ASP A 408 -14.65 -13.04 -0.92
C ASP A 408 -15.51 -13.14 0.36
N GLU A 409 -15.37 -14.23 1.12
CA GLU A 409 -16.11 -14.47 2.37
C GLU A 409 -15.83 -13.38 3.43
N SER A 410 -14.67 -12.71 3.36
CA SER A 410 -14.33 -11.58 4.21
C SER A 410 -14.77 -10.24 3.64
N ARG A 411 -15.60 -10.24 2.58
CA ARG A 411 -16.08 -9.06 1.85
C ARG A 411 -14.98 -8.21 1.24
N ARG A 412 -13.83 -8.81 0.88
CA ARG A 412 -12.76 -8.12 0.17
C ARG A 412 -12.92 -8.28 -1.34
N PRO A 413 -12.67 -7.23 -2.13
CA PRO A 413 -12.71 -7.33 -3.58
C PRO A 413 -11.57 -8.22 -4.06
N ARG A 414 -11.85 -9.11 -5.01
CA ARG A 414 -10.92 -10.02 -5.68
C ARG A 414 -11.12 -9.95 -7.19
N VAL A 415 -10.05 -10.11 -7.96
CA VAL A 415 -10.13 -10.14 -9.43
C VAL A 415 -10.68 -11.49 -9.90
N ARG A 416 -11.66 -11.47 -10.82
CA ARG A 416 -12.04 -12.70 -11.54
C ARG A 416 -10.98 -13.04 -12.59
N ASN A 417 -10.18 -14.06 -12.31
CA ASN A 417 -9.11 -14.54 -13.17
C ASN A 417 -9.63 -15.33 -14.40
N GLU A 418 -10.43 -14.67 -15.24
CA GLU A 418 -10.95 -15.22 -16.49
C GLU A 418 -10.49 -14.34 -17.66
N THR A 419 -9.77 -14.89 -18.64
CA THR A 419 -9.18 -14.12 -19.75
C THR A 419 -10.20 -13.24 -20.48
N LYS A 420 -11.44 -13.70 -20.69
CA LYS A 420 -12.51 -12.91 -21.34
C LYS A 420 -12.94 -11.68 -20.53
N ILE A 421 -12.73 -11.70 -19.21
CA ILE A 421 -13.04 -10.61 -18.28
C ILE A 421 -11.83 -9.69 -18.13
N VAL A 422 -10.63 -10.26 -17.98
CA VAL A 422 -9.37 -9.54 -17.77
C VAL A 422 -8.90 -8.82 -19.04
N ALA A 423 -9.05 -9.42 -20.22
CA ALA A 423 -8.53 -8.83 -21.46
C ALA A 423 -9.06 -7.41 -21.74
N PRO A 424 -10.37 -7.12 -21.62
CA PRO A 424 -10.87 -5.74 -21.71
C PRO A 424 -10.24 -4.77 -20.70
N VAL A 425 -9.95 -5.23 -19.48
CA VAL A 425 -9.28 -4.41 -18.46
C VAL A 425 -7.85 -4.09 -18.88
N LYS A 426 -7.10 -5.11 -19.34
CA LYS A 426 -5.71 -4.96 -19.80
C LYS A 426 -5.63 -4.01 -21.00
N GLU A 427 -6.56 -4.11 -21.94
CA GLU A 427 -6.65 -3.19 -23.08
C GLU A 427 -6.99 -1.75 -22.64
N ALA A 428 -7.87 -1.57 -21.66
CA ALA A 428 -8.16 -0.24 -21.11
C ALA A 428 -6.92 0.37 -20.43
N ILE A 429 -6.16 -0.41 -19.65
CA ILE A 429 -4.91 0.03 -19.02
C ILE A 429 -3.86 0.35 -20.09
N LYS A 430 -3.75 -0.46 -21.14
CA LYS A 430 -2.86 -0.21 -22.29
C LYS A 430 -3.22 1.08 -23.01
N ALA A 431 -4.50 1.30 -23.30
CA ALA A 431 -4.97 2.54 -23.91
C ALA A 431 -4.67 3.77 -23.03
N MET A 432 -4.85 3.64 -21.71
CA MET A 432 -4.45 4.68 -20.76
C MET A 432 -2.93 4.92 -20.82
N ALA A 433 -2.11 3.88 -20.75
CA ALA A 433 -0.65 3.97 -20.77
C ALA A 433 -0.09 4.61 -22.05
N LEU A 434 -0.68 4.31 -23.22
CA LEU A 434 -0.24 4.83 -24.51
C LEU A 434 -0.71 6.27 -24.79
N LYS A 435 -1.73 6.76 -24.07
CA LYS A 435 -2.25 8.12 -24.26
C LYS A 435 -1.16 9.18 -24.08
N ASP A 436 -1.15 10.23 -24.88
CA ASP A 436 -0.24 11.36 -24.66
C ASP A 436 -0.51 12.02 -23.32
N ALA A 437 0.57 12.42 -22.63
CA ALA A 437 0.46 13.22 -21.43
C ALA A 437 -0.13 14.56 -21.84
N SER A 438 -1.43 14.76 -21.62
CA SER A 438 -2.03 16.07 -21.83
C SER A 438 -1.40 17.02 -20.81
N GLY A 439 -0.91 18.18 -21.27
CA GLY A 439 -0.48 19.25 -20.36
C GLY A 439 -1.61 19.82 -19.49
N ASP A 440 -2.85 19.38 -19.71
CA ASP A 440 -3.99 19.64 -18.84
C ASP A 440 -3.95 18.69 -17.65
N VAL A 441 -3.67 19.24 -16.47
CA VAL A 441 -3.82 18.54 -15.19
C VAL A 441 -5.32 18.33 -15.01
N GLY A 442 -5.80 17.12 -15.30
CA GLY A 442 -7.20 16.75 -15.16
C GLY A 442 -7.78 17.13 -13.79
N LYS A 443 -9.11 17.08 -13.65
CA LYS A 443 -9.74 17.56 -12.42
C LYS A 443 -9.28 16.75 -11.21
N ASN A 444 -8.97 17.46 -10.12
CA ASN A 444 -8.65 16.83 -8.84
C ASN A 444 -9.93 16.28 -8.19
N TRP A 445 -10.37 15.11 -8.65
CA TRP A 445 -11.56 14.44 -8.10
C TRP A 445 -11.37 14.02 -6.65
N GLN A 446 -10.14 13.79 -6.19
CA GLN A 446 -9.84 13.52 -4.79
C GLN A 446 -10.25 14.69 -3.89
N ALA A 447 -9.94 15.94 -4.26
CA ALA A 447 -10.39 17.11 -3.52
C ALA A 447 -11.93 17.22 -3.44
N ILE A 448 -12.65 16.76 -4.48
CA ILE A 448 -14.12 16.68 -4.45
C ILE A 448 -14.59 15.63 -3.44
N THR A 449 -13.97 14.43 -3.44
CA THR A 449 -14.29 13.40 -2.45
C THR A 449 -13.97 13.86 -1.03
N ASP A 450 -12.91 14.64 -0.82
CA ASP A 450 -12.54 15.20 0.48
C ASP A 450 -13.62 16.13 1.03
N MET A 451 -14.14 17.03 0.20
CA MET A 451 -15.23 17.92 0.61
C MET A 451 -16.48 17.14 1.02
N VAL A 452 -16.81 16.07 0.30
CA VAL A 452 -17.96 15.22 0.63
C VAL A 452 -17.73 14.48 1.95
N VAL A 453 -16.58 13.84 2.13
CA VAL A 453 -16.25 13.11 3.37
C VAL A 453 -16.20 14.06 4.56
N ALA A 454 -15.50 15.20 4.43
CA ALA A 454 -15.39 16.21 5.48
C ALA A 454 -16.75 16.76 5.92
N ARG A 455 -17.69 16.93 4.99
CA ARG A 455 -19.02 17.46 5.28
C ARG A 455 -19.94 16.45 5.99
N TYR A 456 -19.87 15.17 5.61
CA TYR A 456 -20.92 14.21 5.98
C TYR A 456 -20.45 13.05 6.86
N ALA A 457 -19.13 12.81 7.01
CA ALA A 457 -18.66 11.62 7.73
C ALA A 457 -19.05 11.63 9.20
N ASP A 458 -18.79 12.73 9.91
CA ASP A 458 -19.11 12.84 11.33
C ASP A 458 -20.62 12.89 11.60
N PRO A 459 -21.45 13.70 10.89
CA PRO A 459 -22.90 13.67 11.07
C PRO A 459 -23.52 12.30 10.84
N ILE A 460 -23.09 11.57 9.80
CA ILE A 460 -23.59 10.20 9.54
C ILE A 460 -23.17 9.24 10.66
N ALA A 461 -21.92 9.34 11.14
CA ALA A 461 -21.46 8.51 12.25
C ALA A 461 -22.25 8.80 13.53
N TYR A 462 -22.53 10.06 13.82
CA TYR A 462 -23.30 10.49 14.99
C TYR A 462 -24.75 9.99 14.91
N LEU A 463 -25.44 10.18 13.79
CA LEU A 463 -26.79 9.63 13.60
C LEU A 463 -26.79 8.08 13.68
N ALA A 464 -25.77 7.40 13.17
CA ALA A 464 -25.69 5.94 13.21
C ALA A 464 -25.31 5.35 14.59
N SER A 465 -24.78 6.17 15.50
CA SER A 465 -24.24 5.75 16.80
C SER A 465 -25.31 5.16 17.72
N GLY A 466 -26.52 5.72 17.70
CA GLY A 466 -27.57 5.45 18.67
C GLY A 466 -27.49 6.32 19.93
N GLU A 467 -26.62 7.33 19.97
CA GLU A 467 -26.53 8.28 21.10
C GLU A 467 -27.75 9.22 21.18
N LEU A 468 -28.39 9.50 20.05
CA LEU A 468 -29.62 10.29 19.98
C LEU A 468 -30.82 9.44 20.40
N ASN A 469 -31.33 9.70 21.61
CA ASN A 469 -32.41 8.91 22.22
C ASN A 469 -33.82 9.42 21.90
N GLN A 470 -33.95 10.60 21.29
CA GLN A 470 -35.23 11.22 20.96
C GLN A 470 -35.38 11.33 19.44
N LEU A 471 -36.55 10.91 18.93
CA LEU A 471 -36.85 10.99 17.50
C LEU A 471 -36.77 12.43 16.97
N HIS A 472 -37.16 13.41 17.78
CA HIS A 472 -37.16 14.81 17.37
C HIS A 472 -35.74 15.34 17.10
N ASP A 473 -34.79 15.08 18.02
CA ASP A 473 -33.38 15.48 17.89
C ASP A 473 -32.72 14.77 16.71
N PHE A 474 -33.04 13.49 16.53
CA PHE A 474 -32.57 12.69 15.41
C PHE A 474 -32.99 13.26 14.05
N LYS A 475 -34.26 13.64 13.92
CA LYS A 475 -34.78 14.26 12.70
C LYS A 475 -34.19 15.65 12.47
N ALA A 476 -34.02 16.45 13.53
CA ALA A 476 -33.40 17.77 13.46
C ALA A 476 -31.94 17.68 12.97
N GLU A 477 -31.17 16.71 13.46
CA GLU A 477 -29.78 16.53 13.05
C GLU A 477 -29.66 16.09 11.57
N ALA A 478 -30.56 15.21 11.10
CA ALA A 478 -30.63 14.88 9.68
C ALA A 478 -31.07 16.08 8.81
N ASP A 479 -32.01 16.89 9.30
CA ASP A 479 -32.46 18.12 8.63
C ASP A 479 -31.33 19.15 8.52
N HIS A 480 -30.48 19.31 9.55
CA HIS A 480 -29.31 20.21 9.50
C HIS A 480 -28.39 19.93 8.30
N ALA A 481 -28.19 18.66 7.94
CA ALA A 481 -27.39 18.28 6.80
C ALA A 481 -28.03 18.67 5.45
N MET A 482 -29.37 18.61 5.36
CA MET A 482 -30.14 18.91 4.16
C MET A 482 -30.54 20.39 4.02
N ARG A 483 -30.64 21.11 5.14
CA ARG A 483 -31.16 22.48 5.25
C ARG A 483 -30.59 23.46 4.22
N PRO A 484 -29.29 23.45 3.88
CA PRO A 484 -28.75 24.36 2.86
C PRO A 484 -29.32 24.16 1.44
N PHE A 485 -29.97 23.03 1.17
CA PHE A 485 -30.53 22.68 -0.15
C PHE A 485 -32.05 22.79 -0.21
N ILE A 486 -32.70 23.12 0.91
CA ILE A 486 -34.15 23.26 1.02
C ILE A 486 -34.58 24.65 0.59
N ASP A 487 -35.56 24.71 -0.31
CA ASP A 487 -36.21 25.96 -0.70
C ASP A 487 -37.57 26.05 0.00
N TYR A 488 -37.61 26.72 1.15
CA TYR A 488 -38.84 26.83 1.94
C TYR A 488 -39.95 27.62 1.25
N GLY A 489 -39.66 28.36 0.18
CA GLY A 489 -40.66 29.07 -0.64
C GLY A 489 -41.29 28.21 -1.75
N ASP A 490 -40.57 27.18 -2.22
CA ASP A 490 -41.02 26.23 -3.25
C ASP A 490 -40.49 24.81 -2.92
N ARG A 491 -41.12 24.16 -1.93
CA ARG A 491 -40.69 22.83 -1.45
C ARG A 491 -40.83 21.79 -2.55
N ASN A 492 -39.69 21.19 -2.92
CA ASN A 492 -39.64 20.11 -3.90
C ASN A 492 -38.50 19.16 -3.57
N THR A 493 -38.82 18.05 -2.91
CA THR A 493 -37.84 17.07 -2.41
C THR A 493 -36.90 16.56 -3.50
N ALA A 494 -37.38 16.37 -4.74
CA ALA A 494 -36.54 15.91 -5.83
C ALA A 494 -35.47 16.96 -6.21
N ARG A 495 -35.86 18.24 -6.28
CA ARG A 495 -34.92 19.35 -6.54
C ARG A 495 -33.97 19.58 -5.36
N GLU A 496 -34.45 19.40 -4.14
CA GLU A 496 -33.64 19.53 -2.92
C GLU A 496 -32.53 18.45 -2.87
N ILE A 497 -32.89 17.19 -3.16
CA ILE A 497 -31.93 16.08 -3.26
C ILE A 497 -30.93 16.33 -4.38
N GLU A 498 -31.39 16.78 -5.56
CA GLU A 498 -30.49 17.08 -6.68
C GLU A 498 -29.48 18.18 -6.32
N ARG A 499 -29.94 19.30 -5.75
CA ARG A 499 -29.06 20.40 -5.29
C ARG A 499 -28.01 19.92 -4.28
N CYS A 500 -28.41 19.05 -3.34
CA CYS A 500 -27.50 18.43 -2.38
C CYS A 500 -26.46 17.55 -3.08
N SER A 501 -26.89 16.76 -4.06
CA SER A 501 -26.07 15.75 -4.72
C SER A 501 -25.00 16.36 -5.63
N ILE A 502 -25.31 17.49 -6.26
CA ILE A 502 -24.39 18.15 -7.19
C ILE A 502 -23.56 19.29 -6.56
N GLN A 503 -23.69 19.57 -5.26
CA GLN A 503 -23.09 20.73 -4.59
C GLN A 503 -21.60 20.93 -4.91
N HIS A 504 -20.81 19.84 -4.89
CA HIS A 504 -19.37 19.89 -5.09
C HIS A 504 -18.95 19.51 -6.52
N LEU A 505 -19.90 19.09 -7.36
CA LEU A 505 -19.62 18.72 -8.73
C LEU A 505 -19.44 19.99 -9.58
N PRO A 506 -18.39 20.07 -10.42
CA PRO A 506 -18.16 21.25 -11.25
C PRO A 506 -19.36 21.49 -12.17
N SER A 507 -19.82 22.75 -12.23
CA SER A 507 -21.06 23.22 -12.85
C SER A 507 -21.15 23.08 -14.38
N THR A 508 -20.34 22.22 -15.01
CA THR A 508 -20.54 21.85 -16.40
C THR A 508 -21.83 21.02 -16.47
N ALA A 509 -22.93 21.73 -16.73
CA ALA A 509 -24.22 21.15 -17.09
C ALA A 509 -24.02 20.00 -18.09
N PRO A 510 -24.85 18.95 -18.01
CA PRO A 510 -24.69 17.66 -18.70
C PRO A 510 -24.91 17.75 -20.20
N SER A 511 -24.09 18.53 -20.90
CA SER A 511 -23.89 18.41 -22.34
C SER A 511 -22.47 17.90 -22.57
N ASN A 512 -22.33 16.58 -22.37
CA ASN A 512 -21.50 15.66 -23.15
C ASN A 512 -20.01 15.46 -22.82
N ALA A 513 -19.34 16.27 -21.98
CA ALA A 513 -17.88 16.12 -21.79
C ALA A 513 -17.46 15.14 -20.65
N ASN A 514 -18.21 15.06 -19.55
CA ASN A 514 -17.84 14.27 -18.36
C ASN A 514 -18.84 13.17 -17.97
N GLN A 515 -20.02 13.16 -18.58
CA GLN A 515 -21.02 12.11 -18.37
C GLN A 515 -20.50 10.81 -18.99
N GLY A 516 -20.41 9.73 -18.19
CA GLY A 516 -19.75 8.49 -18.62
C GLY A 516 -18.34 8.29 -18.05
N LYS A 517 -17.77 9.28 -17.35
CA LYS A 517 -16.48 9.11 -16.67
C LYS A 517 -16.67 8.48 -15.28
N PRO A 518 -15.85 7.48 -14.90
CA PRO A 518 -16.00 6.79 -13.62
C PRO A 518 -15.98 7.73 -12.40
N ALA A 519 -15.09 8.71 -12.34
CA ALA A 519 -15.00 9.62 -11.20
C ALA A 519 -16.28 10.42 -10.98
N TYR A 520 -16.76 11.12 -12.02
CA TYR A 520 -17.99 11.92 -11.94
C TYR A 520 -19.19 11.04 -11.59
N ASP A 521 -19.40 9.97 -12.34
CA ASP A 521 -20.59 9.13 -12.22
C ASP A 521 -20.65 8.48 -10.82
N SER A 522 -19.52 8.05 -10.27
CA SER A 522 -19.47 7.44 -8.93
C SER A 522 -19.62 8.47 -7.80
N ILE A 523 -19.02 9.67 -7.90
CA ILE A 523 -19.23 10.72 -6.90
C ILE A 523 -20.68 11.19 -6.89
N HIS A 524 -21.28 11.39 -8.07
CA HIS A 524 -22.68 11.75 -8.19
C HIS A 524 -23.61 10.67 -7.64
N ALA A 525 -23.35 9.39 -7.92
CA ALA A 525 -24.14 8.29 -7.38
C ALA A 525 -24.05 8.19 -5.85
N VAL A 526 -22.86 8.33 -5.27
CA VAL A 526 -22.65 8.31 -3.81
C VAL A 526 -23.38 9.46 -3.13
N THR A 527 -23.21 10.69 -3.63
CA THR A 527 -23.88 11.88 -3.10
C THR A 527 -25.40 11.81 -3.28
N SER A 528 -25.88 11.25 -4.39
CA SER A 528 -27.31 10.98 -4.63
C SER A 528 -27.92 10.04 -3.60
N VAL A 529 -27.25 8.93 -3.29
CA VAL A 529 -27.71 7.98 -2.25
C VAL A 529 -27.69 8.66 -0.89
N LEU A 530 -26.60 9.34 -0.55
CA LEU A 530 -26.42 10.06 0.70
C LEU A 530 -27.54 11.09 0.93
N CYS A 531 -27.74 12.01 -0.01
CA CYS A 531 -28.72 13.10 0.11
C CYS A 531 -30.16 12.56 0.13
N ARG A 532 -30.45 11.51 -0.65
CA ARG A 532 -31.75 10.84 -0.61
C ARG A 532 -32.02 10.18 0.74
N THR A 533 -31.03 9.49 1.31
CA THR A 533 -31.17 8.86 2.62
C THR A 533 -31.38 9.89 3.71
N LEU A 534 -30.59 10.98 3.74
CA LEU A 534 -30.75 12.05 4.72
C LEU A 534 -32.12 12.73 4.61
N SER A 535 -32.57 13.01 3.38
CA SER A 535 -33.92 13.54 3.15
C SER A 535 -35.01 12.60 3.63
N ALA A 536 -34.91 11.30 3.35
CA ALA A 536 -35.89 10.32 3.78
C ALA A 536 -35.91 10.14 5.31
N VAL A 537 -34.76 10.30 5.96
CA VAL A 537 -34.62 10.24 7.42
C VAL A 537 -35.39 11.38 8.11
N GLY A 538 -35.44 12.56 7.49
CA GLY A 538 -36.25 13.68 7.97
C GLY A 538 -37.76 13.38 8.05
N GLU A 539 -38.24 12.31 7.41
CA GLU A 539 -39.67 11.97 7.31
C GLU A 539 -40.05 10.67 8.04
N ILE A 540 -39.14 10.05 8.79
CA ILE A 540 -39.41 8.78 9.49
C ILE A 540 -40.37 8.95 10.68
N ASP A 541 -41.03 7.85 11.03
CA ASP A 541 -41.94 7.73 12.18
C ASP A 541 -41.30 7.10 13.42
N THR A 542 -40.19 6.37 13.27
CA THR A 542 -39.55 5.67 14.39
C THR A 542 -38.04 5.85 14.38
N LEU A 543 -37.46 6.06 15.57
CA LEU A 543 -36.01 6.22 15.74
C LEU A 543 -35.24 4.98 15.28
N ALA A 544 -35.75 3.78 15.61
CA ALA A 544 -35.13 2.52 15.22
C ALA A 544 -35.00 2.37 13.70
N HIS A 545 -36.02 2.79 12.94
CA HIS A 545 -35.96 2.76 11.48
C HIS A 545 -34.89 3.73 10.94
N GLY A 546 -34.85 4.97 11.45
CA GLY A 546 -33.84 5.95 11.07
C GLY A 546 -32.42 5.49 11.35
N VAL A 547 -32.15 5.02 12.56
CA VAL A 547 -30.84 4.48 12.95
C VAL A 547 -30.43 3.31 12.04
N SER A 548 -31.38 2.42 11.69
CA SER A 548 -31.12 1.33 10.74
C SER A 548 -30.76 1.85 9.34
N MET A 549 -31.47 2.86 8.83
CA MET A 549 -31.16 3.49 7.54
C MET A 549 -29.76 4.11 7.52
N LEU A 550 -29.36 4.84 8.58
CA LEU A 550 -28.03 5.46 8.66
C LEU A 550 -26.91 4.44 8.89
N ARG A 551 -27.16 3.36 9.64
CA ARG A 551 -26.20 2.25 9.74
C ARG A 551 -26.01 1.55 8.40
N GLY A 552 -27.09 1.37 7.62
CA GLY A 552 -27.04 0.87 6.25
C GLY A 552 -26.23 1.79 5.33
N LEU A 553 -26.50 3.11 5.37
CA LEU A 553 -25.75 4.11 4.61
C LEU A 553 -24.27 4.11 4.98
N LYS A 554 -23.95 4.16 6.28
CA LYS A 554 -22.58 4.10 6.80
C LYS A 554 -21.87 2.84 6.32
N SER A 555 -22.52 1.68 6.42
CA SER A 555 -21.97 0.40 5.93
C SER A 555 -21.68 0.43 4.42
N TRP A 556 -22.60 0.97 3.60
CA TRP A 556 -22.43 1.06 2.15
C TRP A 556 -21.34 2.05 1.74
N LEU A 557 -21.30 3.24 2.35
CA LEU A 557 -20.27 4.25 2.09
C LEU A 557 -18.87 3.71 2.43
N GLY A 558 -18.73 2.99 3.55
CA GLY A 558 -17.49 2.34 3.94
C GLY A 558 -16.29 3.29 4.11
N TRP A 559 -16.53 4.54 4.52
CA TRP A 559 -15.47 5.53 4.64
C TRP A 559 -14.46 5.16 5.72
N THR A 560 -13.19 5.18 5.33
CA THR A 560 -12.04 4.77 6.14
C THR A 560 -11.81 5.68 7.34
N THR A 561 -12.28 6.93 7.29
CA THR A 561 -12.17 7.90 8.39
C THR A 561 -12.88 7.45 9.66
N TRP A 562 -13.92 6.62 9.56
CA TRP A 562 -14.66 6.14 10.74
C TRP A 562 -13.88 5.14 11.59
N LYS A 563 -12.84 4.50 11.03
CA LYS A 563 -11.93 3.62 11.79
C LYS A 563 -10.73 4.37 12.39
N ARG A 564 -10.56 5.66 12.07
CA ARG A 564 -9.39 6.43 12.52
C ARG A 564 -9.50 6.74 14.01
N CYS A 565 -8.40 6.52 14.73
CA CYS A 565 -8.28 6.91 16.14
C CYS A 565 -8.43 8.43 16.28
N ARG A 566 -9.00 8.87 17.39
CA ARG A 566 -9.11 10.29 17.75
C ARG A 566 -8.16 10.59 18.91
N GLY A 567 -7.27 11.55 18.73
CA GLY A 567 -6.44 12.10 19.82
C GLY A 567 -5.31 11.20 20.31
N CYS A 568 -4.56 10.55 19.41
CA CYS A 568 -3.31 9.89 19.82
C CYS A 568 -2.29 10.91 20.34
N ALA A 569 -1.49 10.53 21.35
CA ALA A 569 -0.42 11.38 21.85
C ALA A 569 0.70 11.56 20.80
N GLU A 570 1.56 12.57 20.98
CA GLU A 570 2.60 12.95 20.02
C GLU A 570 3.62 11.84 19.75
N HIS A 571 3.79 10.94 20.72
CA HIS A 571 4.66 9.78 20.64
C HIS A 571 3.93 8.50 20.21
N GLU A 572 2.65 8.58 19.90
CA GLU A 572 1.82 7.46 19.48
C GLU A 572 1.45 7.54 18.00
N VAL A 573 1.19 6.39 17.39
CA VAL A 573 0.63 6.27 16.06
C VAL A 573 -0.72 5.59 16.18
N CYS A 574 -1.74 6.10 15.48
CA CYS A 574 -2.97 5.34 15.28
C CYS A 574 -2.64 4.14 14.39
N PHE A 575 -2.50 2.97 15.00
CA PHE A 575 -1.97 1.80 14.32
C PHE A 575 -3.09 0.93 13.75
N LEU A 576 -2.93 0.54 12.48
CA LEU A 576 -3.67 -0.51 11.80
C LEU A 576 -2.67 -1.44 11.08
N PRO A 577 -3.10 -2.60 10.55
CA PRO A 577 -2.20 -3.47 9.81
C PRO A 577 -1.62 -2.77 8.58
N ILE A 578 -0.30 -2.72 8.56
CA ILE A 578 0.54 -2.24 7.48
C ILE A 578 1.54 -3.36 7.24
N TRP A 579 1.60 -3.91 6.03
CA TRP A 579 2.46 -5.06 5.78
C TRP A 579 3.91 -4.75 6.20
N PRO A 580 4.60 -5.65 6.91
CA PRO A 580 4.20 -7.02 7.26
C PRO A 580 3.56 -7.17 8.65
N ALA A 581 3.28 -6.08 9.39
CA ALA A 581 2.82 -6.14 10.77
C ALA A 581 1.31 -5.89 10.94
N GLY A 582 0.84 -6.18 12.14
CA GLY A 582 -0.53 -5.96 12.59
C GLY A 582 -1.38 -7.21 12.70
N SER A 583 -2.44 -7.12 13.49
CA SER A 583 -3.38 -8.20 13.77
C SER A 583 -4.76 -7.95 13.15
N ALA A 584 -5.63 -8.97 13.16
CA ALA A 584 -7.03 -8.78 12.79
C ALA A 584 -7.76 -7.82 13.73
N GLU A 585 -7.40 -7.81 15.01
CA GLU A 585 -7.93 -6.84 15.97
C GLU A 585 -7.53 -5.42 15.59
N ASP A 586 -6.27 -5.20 15.17
CA ASP A 586 -5.80 -3.88 14.73
C ASP A 586 -6.56 -3.40 13.50
N PHE A 587 -7.02 -4.32 12.64
CA PHE A 587 -7.83 -3.99 11.47
C PHE A 587 -9.24 -3.57 11.85
N GLU A 588 -9.86 -4.27 12.80
CA GLU A 588 -11.23 -3.96 13.24
C GLU A 588 -11.30 -2.76 14.17
N HIS A 589 -10.32 -2.65 15.06
CA HIS A 589 -10.21 -1.66 16.12
C HIS A 589 -8.81 -1.04 16.16
N PRO A 590 -8.48 -0.13 15.21
CA PRO A 590 -7.23 0.61 15.27
C PRO A 590 -7.09 1.38 16.60
N GLN A 591 -5.87 1.38 17.16
CA GLN A 591 -5.59 1.97 18.47
C GLN A 591 -4.33 2.83 18.42
N CYS A 592 -4.28 3.87 19.24
CA CYS A 592 -3.05 4.64 19.45
C CYS A 592 -2.01 3.76 20.14
N ARG A 593 -0.81 3.66 19.57
CA ARG A 593 0.29 2.85 20.08
C ARG A 593 1.58 3.63 20.15
N SER A 594 2.25 3.53 21.30
CA SER A 594 3.60 4.03 21.53
C SER A 594 4.69 3.02 21.17
N HIS A 595 4.32 1.80 20.82
CA HIS A 595 5.23 0.76 20.34
C HIS A 595 4.53 -0.11 19.29
N VAL A 596 5.26 -0.51 18.25
CA VAL A 596 4.75 -1.42 17.21
C VAL A 596 5.69 -2.63 17.13
N SER A 597 5.20 -3.79 17.55
CA SER A 597 5.95 -5.03 17.50
C SER A 597 6.13 -5.46 16.04
N GLY A 598 7.38 -5.44 15.55
CA GLY A 598 7.75 -5.67 14.14
C GLY A 598 7.79 -7.13 13.69
N GLY A 599 7.16 -8.05 14.41
CA GLY A 599 7.01 -9.43 13.98
C GLY A 599 6.01 -9.58 12.83
N PRO A 600 6.04 -10.69 12.05
CA PRO A 600 4.99 -10.98 11.09
C PRO A 600 3.64 -10.91 11.79
N GLY A 601 2.86 -9.90 11.40
CA GLY A 601 1.51 -9.73 11.89
C GLY A 601 0.67 -10.94 11.50
N THR A 602 -0.15 -11.43 12.43
CA THR A 602 -1.10 -12.51 12.14
C THR A 602 -2.09 -12.10 11.06
N TYR A 603 -2.32 -10.79 10.87
CA TYR A 603 -3.23 -10.28 9.85
C TYR A 603 -2.85 -10.76 8.46
N TRP A 604 -1.58 -10.59 8.06
CA TRP A 604 -1.11 -10.84 6.69
C TRP A 604 -0.85 -12.31 6.37
N GLY A 605 -0.93 -13.22 7.36
CA GLY A 605 -0.56 -14.63 7.23
C GLY A 605 0.94 -14.90 7.45
N GLY A 606 1.66 -13.92 8.00
CA GLY A 606 3.10 -13.93 8.21
C GLY A 606 3.94 -13.83 6.93
N PHE A 607 5.28 -13.88 7.06
CA PHE A 607 6.19 -14.05 5.92
C PHE A 607 6.09 -15.49 5.40
N GLY A 608 4.94 -15.88 4.85
CA GLY A 608 4.72 -17.18 4.20
C GLY A 608 5.29 -18.38 4.96
N LYS A 609 5.01 -18.54 6.27
CA LYS A 609 5.32 -19.82 6.92
C LYS A 609 4.34 -20.87 6.36
N PRO A 610 4.82 -22.04 5.89
CA PRO A 610 3.95 -23.06 5.34
C PRO A 610 2.98 -23.60 6.40
N PRO A 611 1.79 -24.11 6.00
CA PRO A 611 0.92 -24.88 6.89
C PRO A 611 1.70 -26.07 7.46
N ARG A 612 1.52 -26.38 8.75
CA ARG A 612 2.02 -27.64 9.31
C ARG A 612 1.29 -28.81 8.64
N SER A 613 2.03 -29.85 8.29
CA SER A 613 1.59 -31.03 7.55
C SER A 613 0.47 -31.87 8.20
N HIS A 614 -0.08 -31.45 9.34
CA HIS A 614 -1.12 -32.19 10.06
C HIS A 614 -2.54 -31.69 9.85
N ASP A 615 -2.74 -30.59 9.13
CA ASP A 615 -4.07 -30.10 8.77
C ASP A 615 -4.27 -30.13 7.25
N ARG A 616 -4.44 -31.33 6.69
CA ARG A 616 -5.24 -31.52 5.47
C ARG A 616 -6.11 -32.78 5.63
N PRO A 617 -7.39 -32.71 5.21
CA PRO A 617 -8.28 -33.88 5.16
C PRO A 617 -7.83 -34.91 4.13
#